data_AF-A0A960XWC5-F1
#
_entry.id   AF-A0A960XWC5-F1
#
_cell.length_a   1.000
_cell.length_b   1.000
_cell.length_c   1.000
_cell.angle_alpha   90.00
_cell.angle_beta   90.00
_cell.angle_gamma   90.00
#
_symmetry.space_group_name_H-M   'P 1'
#
loop_
_entity.id
_entity.type
_entity.pdbx_description
1 polymer ?
#
loop_
_entity_poly.entity_id
_entity_poly.type
_entity_poly.pdbx_seq_one_letter_code
_entity_poly.pdbx_strand_id
1 'polypeptide(L)'
;MGNFSFGDYFKEDAIRFAWEVSTEVFGFDPDYLWPTVFREDDEAFELWLKYVPAERITRFDEKDNFWAMGDTGPCGPCSELLYDRGPRYGEGRTPKEDASGERFLEYWNLVFMQYNRDASGVLTPLPKPCVDTGGGLERIVSLKTDVDTVFGTDILRSLIAEVEGLSGRSYDPKDRQHAPAYHVIADHLRTLSFAIADGVQPSNVDRGYVLRKVLRRAVRYGRTLGFQDPFLARVLPRLVDKMGQDYPELVDAKDRISEILTTEEEAFLRTLRRGGNILSQVMERAQSHSKQISGDDAFKLKDTYGFPLEEILLIAKDEDLGVDTERYQELEIEARERSRAAHKREAQEFEETAFADFAKEKGETVFTGYSDLEHTGCVLGIFIDGQSVTEMERIAESVHEVASVIRDLGDKSGKISTIVNVIREIAEQTNLLALNAA
;
A
#
# COMPACT_ATOMS: atom_id res chain seq x y z
N MET A 1 7.76 21.35 1.87
CA MET A 1 8.58 22.52 1.45
C MET A 1 9.88 22.48 2.21
N GLY A 2 10.99 22.96 1.65
CA GLY A 2 12.26 22.98 2.36
C GLY A 2 13.32 23.80 1.65
N ASN A 3 14.17 24.46 2.42
CA ASN A 3 15.45 25.02 1.99
C ASN A 3 16.60 24.24 2.63
N PHE A 4 17.70 24.13 1.88
CA PHE A 4 18.87 23.34 2.27
C PHE A 4 20.14 24.21 2.17
N SER A 5 21.08 24.00 3.08
CA SER A 5 22.42 24.61 3.05
C SER A 5 23.47 23.52 3.07
N PHE A 6 24.38 23.54 2.11
CA PHE A 6 25.48 22.59 2.00
C PHE A 6 26.82 23.25 2.35
N GLY A 7 27.02 23.55 3.64
CA GLY A 7 28.22 24.23 4.12
C GLY A 7 28.31 25.70 3.70
N ASP A 8 27.16 26.37 3.58
CA ASP A 8 27.02 27.79 3.28
C ASP A 8 26.54 28.54 4.54
N TYR A 9 25.24 28.84 4.64
CA TYR A 9 24.64 29.42 5.84
C TYR A 9 24.28 28.36 6.90
N PHE A 10 24.09 28.78 8.15
CA PHE A 10 23.75 27.88 9.27
C PHE A 10 22.59 28.44 10.11
N LYS A 11 22.59 28.23 11.44
CA LYS A 11 21.47 28.51 12.33
C LYS A 11 20.88 29.92 12.21
N GLU A 12 21.71 30.96 12.25
CA GLU A 12 21.22 32.36 12.26
C GLU A 12 20.38 32.68 11.03
N ASP A 13 20.89 32.38 9.83
CA ASP A 13 20.17 32.65 8.60
C ASP A 13 18.99 31.69 8.40
N ALA A 14 19.12 30.42 8.79
CA ALA A 14 18.03 29.45 8.71
C ALA A 14 16.83 29.89 9.56
N ILE A 15 17.07 30.33 10.80
CA ILE A 15 16.06 30.88 11.70
C ILE A 15 15.47 32.17 11.12
N ARG A 16 16.30 33.08 10.60
CA ARG A 16 15.83 34.32 9.96
C ARG A 16 14.90 34.03 8.79
N PHE A 17 15.29 33.15 7.87
CA PHE A 17 14.49 32.80 6.70
C PHE A 17 13.15 32.15 7.09
N ALA A 18 13.18 31.21 8.04
CA ALA A 18 11.95 30.58 8.53
C ALA A 18 11.00 31.61 9.15
N TRP A 19 11.53 32.54 9.95
CA TRP A 19 10.75 33.62 10.56
C TRP A 19 10.15 34.58 9.53
N GLU A 20 10.97 35.05 8.58
CA GLU A 20 10.55 35.95 7.49
C GLU A 20 9.45 35.31 6.65
N VAL A 21 9.62 34.06 6.21
CA VAL A 21 8.60 33.36 5.43
C VAL A 21 7.32 33.15 6.25
N SER A 22 7.43 32.75 7.51
CA SER A 22 6.24 32.56 8.36
C SER A 22 5.44 33.84 8.56
N THR A 23 6.11 34.95 8.83
CA THR A 23 5.45 36.20 9.23
C THR A 23 5.10 37.11 8.05
N GLU A 24 5.94 37.16 7.00
CA GLU A 24 5.76 38.05 5.86
C GLU A 24 5.09 37.37 4.66
N VAL A 25 5.44 36.11 4.37
CA VAL A 25 4.91 35.39 3.20
C VAL A 25 3.63 34.64 3.56
N PHE A 26 3.67 33.80 4.59
CA PHE A 26 2.46 33.11 5.06
C PHE A 26 1.54 34.07 5.82
N GLY A 27 2.07 35.18 6.36
CA GLY A 27 1.28 36.16 7.09
C GLY A 27 0.73 35.61 8.40
N PHE A 28 1.48 34.72 9.06
CA PHE A 28 1.15 34.26 10.40
C PHE A 28 1.45 35.36 11.41
N ASP A 29 0.54 35.51 12.37
CA ASP A 29 0.72 36.48 13.45
C ASP A 29 1.85 35.98 14.38
N PRO A 30 2.93 36.77 14.56
CA PRO A 30 4.06 36.43 15.42
C PRO A 30 3.67 36.02 16.85
N ASP A 31 2.55 36.52 17.38
CA ASP A 31 2.12 36.22 18.75
C ASP A 31 1.67 34.77 18.94
N TYR A 32 1.36 34.08 17.84
CA TYR A 32 0.97 32.67 17.84
C TYR A 32 2.12 31.73 17.46
N LEU A 33 3.32 32.24 17.18
CA LEU A 33 4.48 31.43 16.83
C LEU A 33 5.27 31.03 18.08
N TRP A 34 5.59 29.74 18.16
CA TRP A 34 6.30 29.12 19.29
C TRP A 34 7.46 28.27 18.79
N PRO A 35 8.70 28.77 18.86
CA PRO A 35 9.88 27.99 18.54
C PRO A 35 10.18 26.95 19.62
N THR A 36 10.69 25.80 19.20
CA THR A 36 11.30 24.78 20.06
C THR A 36 12.78 24.66 19.77
N VAL A 37 13.59 24.28 20.76
CA VAL A 37 15.03 24.02 20.58
C VAL A 37 15.48 22.83 21.41
N PHE A 38 16.55 22.17 20.97
CA PHE A 38 17.18 21.12 21.75
C PHE A 38 17.68 21.66 23.10
N ARG A 39 17.50 20.89 24.17
CA ARG A 39 17.85 21.29 25.55
C ARG A 39 19.28 21.80 25.71
N GLU A 40 20.22 21.30 24.92
CA GLU A 40 21.65 21.65 24.96
C GLU A 40 22.06 22.64 23.84
N ASP A 41 21.12 23.12 23.01
CA ASP A 41 21.39 24.08 21.93
C ASP A 41 21.10 25.52 22.39
N ASP A 42 22.00 26.06 23.19
CA ASP A 42 21.93 27.45 23.66
C ASP A 42 22.06 28.47 22.51
N GLU A 43 22.78 28.12 21.45
CA GLU A 43 22.96 28.99 20.29
C GLU A 43 21.62 29.25 19.58
N ALA A 44 20.84 28.20 19.30
CA ALA A 44 19.52 28.35 18.71
C ALA A 44 18.57 29.14 19.62
N PHE A 45 18.62 28.89 20.93
CA PHE A 45 17.82 29.63 21.91
C PHE A 45 18.11 31.14 21.87
N GLU A 46 19.37 31.54 21.93
CA GLU A 46 19.79 32.94 21.88
C GLU A 46 19.42 33.62 20.55
N LEU A 47 19.48 32.88 19.44
CA LEU A 47 19.04 33.38 18.13
C LEU A 47 17.54 33.66 18.08
N TRP A 48 16.71 32.82 18.70
CA TRP A 48 15.26 33.00 18.76
C TRP A 48 14.81 34.18 19.62
N LEU A 49 15.60 34.58 20.63
CA LEU A 49 15.31 35.74 21.48
C LEU A 49 15.22 37.07 20.69
N LYS A 50 15.74 37.11 19.46
CA LYS A 50 15.58 38.25 18.55
C LYS A 50 14.13 38.41 18.04
N TYR A 51 13.32 37.36 18.10
CA TYR A 51 12.01 37.29 17.45
C TYR A 51 10.86 37.05 18.43
N VAL A 52 11.09 36.24 19.47
CA VAL A 52 10.09 35.91 20.48
C VAL A 52 10.68 36.04 21.89
N PRO A 53 9.85 36.34 22.91
CA PRO A 53 10.32 36.37 24.28
C PRO A 53 10.66 34.96 24.79
N ALA A 54 11.54 34.89 25.79
CA ALA A 54 12.09 33.63 26.30
C ALA A 54 11.03 32.62 26.73
N GLU A 55 9.92 33.08 27.32
CA GLU A 55 8.81 32.23 27.76
C GLU A 55 8.06 31.52 26.62
N ARG A 56 8.25 31.95 25.37
CA ARG A 56 7.69 31.29 24.17
C ARG A 56 8.65 30.34 23.47
N ILE A 57 9.89 30.23 23.94
CA ILE A 57 10.88 29.29 23.41
C ILE A 57 10.87 28.04 24.30
N THR A 58 10.42 26.91 23.76
CA THR A 58 10.35 25.67 24.52
C THR A 58 11.59 24.81 24.28
N ARG A 59 12.22 24.34 25.36
CA ARG A 59 13.32 23.38 25.27
C ARG A 59 12.80 21.95 25.39
N PHE A 60 13.06 21.11 24.38
CA PHE A 60 12.79 19.66 24.45
C PHE A 60 14.06 18.81 24.42
N ASP A 61 13.87 17.53 24.71
CA ASP A 61 14.91 16.52 24.76
C ASP A 61 15.22 15.93 23.37
N GLU A 62 16.10 14.93 23.34
CA GLU A 62 16.59 14.29 22.10
C GLU A 62 15.46 13.71 21.26
N LYS A 63 14.39 13.21 21.91
CA LYS A 63 13.24 12.62 21.22
C LYS A 63 12.56 13.60 20.25
N ASP A 64 12.49 14.87 20.62
CA ASP A 64 11.68 15.86 19.91
C ASP A 64 12.57 16.85 19.13
N ASN A 65 13.72 17.25 19.70
CA ASN A 65 14.60 18.26 19.08
C ASN A 65 16.00 17.75 18.70
N PHE A 66 16.15 16.44 18.43
CA PHE A 66 17.37 15.92 17.82
C PHE A 66 17.01 15.03 16.63
N TRP A 67 17.40 15.46 15.44
CA TRP A 67 17.06 14.77 14.21
C TRP A 67 18.23 13.91 13.71
N ALA A 68 17.90 12.74 13.17
CA ALA A 68 18.85 11.85 12.51
C ALA A 68 18.23 11.28 11.22
N MET A 69 19.05 11.12 10.18
CA MET A 69 18.63 10.54 8.90
C MET A 69 18.17 9.07 9.04
N GLY A 70 18.68 8.37 10.04
CA GLY A 70 18.36 6.99 10.38
C GLY A 70 19.24 6.51 11.53
N ASP A 71 19.46 5.19 11.63
CA ASP A 71 20.32 4.60 12.66
C ASP A 71 21.77 5.10 12.57
N THR A 72 22.21 5.44 11.35
CA THR A 72 23.54 6.02 11.06
C THR A 72 23.40 7.17 10.06
N GLY A 73 24.43 8.02 9.98
CA GLY A 73 24.51 9.12 9.03
C GLY A 73 24.43 10.51 9.67
N PRO A 74 24.23 11.55 8.85
CA PRO A 74 24.14 12.93 9.31
C PRO A 74 22.99 13.13 10.32
N CYS A 75 23.28 13.87 11.39
CA CYS A 75 22.34 14.20 12.46
C CYS A 75 22.71 15.51 13.16
N GLY A 76 21.81 16.01 14.01
CA GLY A 76 22.07 17.20 14.81
C GLY A 76 20.85 17.70 15.57
N PRO A 77 21.02 18.74 16.40
CA PRO A 77 19.90 19.40 17.03
C PRO A 77 19.00 20.00 15.95
N CYS A 78 17.70 20.09 16.25
CA CYS A 78 16.76 20.81 15.42
C CYS A 78 15.94 21.80 16.24
N SER A 79 15.28 22.70 15.53
CA SER A 79 14.38 23.69 16.07
C SER A 79 13.09 23.67 15.27
N GLU A 80 11.95 23.49 15.91
CA GLU A 80 10.65 23.45 15.24
C GLU A 80 9.90 24.76 15.47
N LEU A 81 9.13 25.18 14.48
CA LEU A 81 8.13 26.22 14.60
C LEU A 81 6.75 25.59 14.76
N LEU A 82 6.13 25.91 15.89
CA LEU A 82 4.77 25.54 16.24
C LEU A 82 3.86 26.75 16.08
N TYR A 83 2.60 26.52 15.71
CA TYR A 83 1.55 27.55 15.68
C TYR A 83 0.52 27.25 16.77
N ASP A 84 0.26 28.21 17.67
CA ASP A 84 -0.82 28.11 18.65
C ASP A 84 -2.17 28.33 17.97
N ARG A 85 -2.89 27.23 17.74
CA ARG A 85 -4.24 27.24 17.13
C ARG A 85 -5.35 27.66 18.09
N GLY A 86 -5.00 27.87 19.36
CA GLY A 86 -5.87 28.34 20.42
C GLY A 86 -6.53 27.24 21.26
N PRO A 87 -7.24 27.64 22.33
CA PRO A 87 -7.70 26.74 23.39
C PRO A 87 -8.77 25.73 22.94
N ARG A 88 -9.38 25.90 21.76
CA ARG A 88 -10.33 24.92 21.21
C ARG A 88 -9.69 23.57 20.86
N TYR A 89 -8.36 23.53 20.73
CA TYR A 89 -7.59 22.33 20.38
C TYR A 89 -6.86 21.68 21.57
N GLY A 90 -6.86 22.33 22.74
CA GLY A 90 -6.20 21.80 23.93
C GLY A 90 -6.09 22.82 25.05
N GLU A 91 -5.96 22.35 26.29
CA GLU A 91 -5.88 23.21 27.48
C GLU A 91 -4.44 23.65 27.81
N GLY A 92 -3.43 22.94 27.29
CA GLY A 92 -2.02 23.24 27.54
C GLY A 92 -1.66 24.66 27.14
N ARG A 93 -0.91 25.39 27.98
CA ARG A 93 -0.55 26.79 27.74
C ARG A 93 0.80 26.96 27.06
N THR A 94 1.58 25.89 27.00
CA THR A 94 2.86 25.81 26.32
C THR A 94 2.93 24.52 25.51
N PRO A 95 3.81 24.42 24.51
CA PRO A 95 4.05 23.17 23.77
C PRO A 95 4.31 21.97 24.68
N LYS A 96 4.99 22.16 25.81
CA LYS A 96 5.31 21.08 26.76
C LYS A 96 4.10 20.57 27.53
N GLU A 97 3.06 21.39 27.69
CA GLU A 97 1.82 21.03 28.37
C GLU A 97 0.79 20.41 27.41
N ASP A 98 0.96 20.58 26.09
CA ASP A 98 0.07 20.03 25.07
C ASP A 98 0.48 18.60 24.69
N ALA A 99 0.04 17.64 25.47
CA ALA A 99 0.30 16.22 25.22
C ALA A 99 -0.27 15.70 23.87
N SER A 100 -1.23 16.42 23.27
CA SER A 100 -1.83 16.01 22.00
C SER A 100 -1.06 16.52 20.79
N GLY A 101 -0.35 17.64 20.92
CA GLY A 101 0.27 18.36 19.80
C GLY A 101 -0.72 19.03 18.85
N GLU A 102 -2.03 19.04 19.18
CA GLU A 102 -3.07 19.58 18.30
C GLU A 102 -3.28 21.09 18.49
N ARG A 103 -2.96 21.66 19.66
CA ARG A 103 -3.02 23.11 19.88
C ARG A 103 -1.76 23.77 19.36
N PHE A 104 -0.59 23.30 19.76
CA PHE A 104 0.69 23.80 19.26
C PHE A 104 1.13 22.93 18.09
N LEU A 105 0.59 23.22 16.91
CA LEU A 105 0.79 22.38 15.73
C LEU A 105 2.14 22.70 15.07
N GLU A 106 3.01 21.70 14.97
CA GLU A 106 4.25 21.76 14.20
C GLU A 106 3.97 21.92 12.71
N TYR A 107 4.55 22.95 12.11
CA TYR A 107 4.41 23.23 10.69
C TYR A 107 5.75 23.37 9.94
N TRP A 108 6.86 23.54 10.67
CA TRP A 108 8.19 23.65 10.08
C TRP A 108 9.28 23.17 11.05
N ASN A 109 10.14 22.27 10.60
CA ASN A 109 11.34 21.82 11.32
C ASN A 109 12.61 22.36 10.66
N LEU A 110 13.55 22.87 11.46
CA LEU A 110 14.86 23.38 11.06
C LEU A 110 15.95 22.49 11.67
N VAL A 111 16.55 21.62 10.88
CA VAL A 111 17.59 20.68 11.31
C VAL A 111 18.98 21.27 11.05
N PHE A 112 19.78 21.31 12.11
CA PHE A 112 21.16 21.80 12.07
C PHE A 112 22.12 20.62 12.08
N MET A 113 22.31 20.01 10.91
CA MET A 113 23.21 18.87 10.75
C MET A 113 24.64 19.28 11.05
N GLN A 114 25.17 18.77 12.16
CA GLN A 114 26.53 19.09 12.64
C GLN A 114 27.34 17.86 13.04
N TYR A 115 26.70 16.69 13.11
CA TYR A 115 27.34 15.43 13.43
C TYR A 115 27.03 14.35 12.39
N ASN A 116 27.88 13.33 12.34
CA ASN A 116 27.62 12.05 11.71
C ASN A 116 27.63 10.96 12.79
N ARG A 117 26.55 10.19 12.88
CA ARG A 117 26.38 9.06 13.79
C ARG A 117 26.84 7.77 13.11
N ASP A 118 27.76 7.04 13.73
CA ASP A 118 28.17 5.71 13.25
C ASP A 118 27.29 4.58 13.81
N ALA A 119 27.54 3.34 13.38
CA ALA A 119 26.77 2.17 13.81
C ALA A 119 26.89 1.83 15.30
N SER A 120 27.88 2.39 16.00
CA SER A 120 28.04 2.27 17.44
C SER A 120 27.35 3.40 18.22
N GLY A 121 26.75 4.37 17.50
CA GLY A 121 26.10 5.54 18.07
C GLY A 121 27.05 6.71 18.36
N VAL A 122 28.33 6.61 17.99
CA VAL A 122 29.31 7.68 18.23
C VAL A 122 29.06 8.83 17.26
N LEU A 123 29.01 10.05 17.81
CA LEU A 123 28.82 11.29 17.06
C LEU A 123 30.17 11.92 16.71
N THR A 124 30.41 12.14 15.42
CA THR A 124 31.61 12.80 14.90
C THR A 124 31.23 14.11 14.20
N PRO A 125 31.92 15.24 14.44
CA PRO A 125 31.58 16.50 13.76
C PRO A 125 31.67 16.38 12.23
N LEU A 126 30.69 16.96 11.53
CA LEU A 126 30.74 17.07 10.07
C LEU A 126 31.83 18.07 9.64
N PRO A 127 32.54 17.82 8.51
CA PRO A 127 33.54 18.76 8.00
C PRO A 127 32.98 20.16 7.69
N LYS A 128 31.71 20.19 7.26
CA LYS A 128 30.93 21.40 7.05
C LYS A 128 29.53 21.15 7.59
N PRO A 129 29.05 21.93 8.59
CA PRO A 129 27.67 21.86 9.02
C PRO A 129 26.71 22.23 7.89
N CYS A 130 25.53 21.63 7.90
CA CYS A 130 24.50 21.79 6.87
C CYS A 130 23.17 22.14 7.52
N VAL A 131 22.27 22.73 6.74
CA VAL A 131 20.88 22.97 7.16
C VAL A 131 19.97 22.13 6.27
N ASP A 132 19.02 21.45 6.90
CA ASP A 132 17.90 20.78 6.26
C ASP A 132 16.62 21.30 6.92
N THR A 133 15.64 21.74 6.14
CA THR A 133 14.38 22.22 6.68
C THR A 133 13.21 21.53 6.01
N GLY A 134 12.16 21.28 6.79
CA GLY A 134 10.94 20.62 6.32
C GLY A 134 9.70 21.32 6.84
N GLY A 135 8.96 21.97 5.95
CA GLY A 135 7.64 22.54 6.22
C GLY A 135 6.54 21.70 5.59
N GLY A 136 5.59 21.24 6.41
CA GLY A 136 4.42 20.48 5.96
C GLY A 136 3.44 21.38 5.22
N LEU A 137 3.41 21.32 3.89
CA LEU A 137 2.60 22.23 3.06
C LEU A 137 1.11 22.18 3.45
N GLU A 138 0.55 20.98 3.59
CA GLU A 138 -0.85 20.79 3.95
C GLU A 138 -1.16 21.35 5.35
N ARG A 139 -0.21 21.27 6.30
CA ARG A 139 -0.38 21.86 7.63
C ARG A 139 -0.36 23.38 7.55
N ILE A 140 0.59 23.96 6.82
CA ILE A 140 0.70 25.41 6.58
C ILE A 140 -0.57 25.94 5.92
N VAL A 141 -1.08 25.26 4.88
CA VAL A 141 -2.33 25.62 4.22
C VAL A 141 -3.51 25.48 5.18
N SER A 142 -3.55 24.43 6.01
CA SER A 142 -4.63 24.26 6.99
C SER A 142 -4.69 25.39 8.01
N LEU A 143 -3.52 25.84 8.51
CA LEU A 143 -3.41 27.00 9.39
C LEU A 143 -3.83 28.28 8.68
N LYS A 144 -3.38 28.50 7.43
CA LYS A 144 -3.68 29.71 6.67
C LYS A 144 -5.16 29.84 6.29
N THR A 145 -5.83 28.71 6.09
CA THR A 145 -7.25 28.64 5.71
C THR A 145 -8.18 28.45 6.90
N ASP A 146 -7.64 28.41 8.13
CA ASP A 146 -8.37 28.21 9.40
C ASP A 146 -9.30 27.00 9.37
N VAL A 147 -8.80 25.86 8.89
CA VAL A 147 -9.52 24.59 8.90
C VAL A 147 -8.99 23.66 10.00
N ASP A 148 -9.90 22.85 10.56
CA ASP A 148 -9.58 22.03 11.74
C ASP A 148 -8.59 20.89 11.47
N THR A 149 -8.45 20.45 10.22
CA THR A 149 -7.51 19.38 9.83
C THR A 149 -7.00 19.61 8.42
N VAL A 150 -5.91 18.93 8.03
CA VAL A 150 -5.42 18.92 6.64
C VAL A 150 -6.48 18.45 5.65
N PHE A 151 -7.45 17.64 6.07
CA PHE A 151 -8.56 17.18 5.22
C PHE A 151 -9.60 18.27 4.88
N GLY A 152 -9.53 19.42 5.54
CA GLY A 152 -10.28 20.62 5.20
C GLY A 152 -9.64 21.47 4.09
N THR A 153 -8.38 21.20 3.73
CA THR A 153 -7.69 21.93 2.67
C THR A 153 -8.31 21.64 1.30
N ASP A 154 -8.13 22.56 0.36
CA ASP A 154 -8.77 22.56 -0.96
C ASP A 154 -8.57 21.26 -1.76
N ILE A 155 -7.33 20.73 -1.80
CA ILE A 155 -7.02 19.48 -2.50
C ILE A 155 -7.70 18.29 -1.82
N LEU A 156 -7.44 18.07 -0.53
CA LEU A 156 -7.97 16.91 0.19
C LEU A 156 -9.49 16.96 0.31
N ARG A 157 -10.08 18.12 0.57
CA ARG A 157 -11.54 18.30 0.60
C ARG A 157 -12.16 17.98 -0.76
N SER A 158 -11.50 18.35 -1.85
CA SER A 158 -11.97 18.03 -3.20
C SER A 158 -11.96 16.54 -3.51
N LEU A 159 -10.99 15.78 -2.99
CA LEU A 159 -10.98 14.32 -3.10
C LEU A 159 -12.09 13.70 -2.25
N ILE A 160 -12.30 14.19 -1.02
CA ILE A 160 -13.38 13.73 -0.16
C ILE A 160 -14.74 13.96 -0.83
N ALA A 161 -14.95 15.12 -1.45
CA ALA A 161 -16.19 15.43 -2.17
C ALA A 161 -16.46 14.46 -3.34
N GLU A 162 -15.41 14.00 -4.02
CA GLU A 162 -15.53 12.97 -5.06
C GLU A 162 -15.98 11.63 -4.44
N VAL A 163 -15.39 11.24 -3.30
CA VAL A 163 -15.79 10.03 -2.56
C VAL A 163 -17.23 10.12 -2.05
N GLU A 164 -17.68 11.30 -1.58
CA GLU A 164 -19.09 11.53 -1.21
C GLU A 164 -20.02 11.29 -2.41
N GLY A 165 -19.70 11.86 -3.57
CA GLY A 165 -20.47 11.69 -4.79
C GLY A 165 -20.55 10.24 -5.27
N LEU A 166 -19.46 9.49 -5.14
CA LEU A 166 -19.38 8.08 -5.54
C LEU A 166 -20.06 7.13 -4.54
N SER A 167 -19.98 7.42 -3.23
CA SER A 167 -20.56 6.58 -2.17
C SER A 167 -22.04 6.88 -1.91
N GLY A 168 -22.51 8.07 -2.28
CA GLY A 168 -23.85 8.56 -1.93
C GLY A 168 -24.01 8.88 -0.45
N ARG A 169 -22.91 8.95 0.31
CA ARG A 169 -22.89 9.33 1.72
C ARG A 169 -22.23 10.70 1.87
N SER A 170 -22.76 11.52 2.77
CA SER A 170 -22.14 12.80 3.12
C SER A 170 -21.00 12.58 4.10
N TYR A 171 -19.95 13.38 3.96
CA TYR A 171 -18.84 13.47 4.89
C TYR A 171 -19.19 14.43 6.02
N ASP A 172 -19.11 13.94 7.25
CA ASP A 172 -19.13 14.77 8.46
C ASP A 172 -17.82 14.52 9.22
N PRO A 173 -16.95 15.53 9.42
CA PRO A 173 -15.72 15.37 10.19
C PRO A 173 -15.95 14.90 11.64
N LYS A 174 -17.16 15.06 12.19
CA LYS A 174 -17.53 14.62 13.54
C LYS A 174 -18.00 13.16 13.59
N ASP A 175 -18.29 12.55 12.44
CA ASP A 175 -18.65 11.14 12.35
C ASP A 175 -17.41 10.26 12.56
N ARG A 176 -17.19 9.84 13.81
CA ARG A 176 -16.06 8.98 14.17
C ARG A 176 -16.08 7.61 13.49
N GLN A 177 -17.22 7.18 12.96
CA GLN A 177 -17.36 5.89 12.29
C GLN A 177 -16.94 5.96 10.82
N HIS A 178 -17.39 6.99 10.09
CA HIS A 178 -17.15 7.07 8.64
C HIS A 178 -16.11 8.11 8.23
N ALA A 179 -15.89 9.19 8.98
CA ALA A 179 -14.90 10.21 8.64
C ALA A 179 -13.50 9.64 8.37
N PRO A 180 -12.98 8.67 9.16
CA PRO A 180 -11.68 8.05 8.88
C PRO A 180 -11.62 7.39 7.51
N ALA A 181 -12.72 6.87 6.99
CA ALA A 181 -12.75 6.24 5.67
C ALA A 181 -12.47 7.23 4.56
N TYR A 182 -13.09 8.41 4.61
CA TYR A 182 -12.84 9.48 3.65
C TYR A 182 -11.39 9.98 3.71
N HIS A 183 -10.86 10.13 4.93
CA HIS A 183 -9.47 10.56 5.15
C HIS A 183 -8.48 9.56 4.56
N VAL A 184 -8.64 8.28 4.90
CA VAL A 184 -7.77 7.21 4.42
C VAL A 184 -7.84 7.09 2.90
N ILE A 185 -9.02 7.12 2.31
CA ILE A 185 -9.16 7.03 0.84
C ILE A 185 -8.47 8.20 0.15
N ALA A 186 -8.71 9.44 0.60
CA ALA A 186 -8.13 10.63 -0.02
C ALA A 186 -6.60 10.64 0.09
N ASP A 187 -6.05 10.34 1.27
CA ASP A 187 -4.61 10.26 1.51
C ASP A 187 -3.96 9.12 0.72
N HIS A 188 -4.51 7.91 0.84
CA HIS A 188 -3.92 6.73 0.21
C HIS A 188 -4.00 6.80 -1.32
N LEU A 189 -5.04 7.37 -1.90
CA LEU A 189 -5.07 7.60 -3.35
C LEU A 189 -3.90 8.47 -3.80
N ARG A 190 -3.55 9.53 -3.05
CA ARG A 190 -2.38 10.37 -3.36
C ARG A 190 -1.11 9.54 -3.32
N THR A 191 -0.87 8.83 -2.22
CA THR A 191 0.33 7.98 -2.06
C THR A 191 0.45 6.95 -3.17
N LEU A 192 -0.63 6.24 -3.48
CA LEU A 192 -0.65 5.22 -4.54
C LEU A 192 -0.35 5.84 -5.90
N SER A 193 -1.02 6.95 -6.22
CA SER A 193 -0.91 7.56 -7.56
C SER A 193 0.49 8.09 -7.83
N PHE A 194 1.10 8.80 -6.87
CA PHE A 194 2.46 9.31 -7.00
C PHE A 194 3.50 8.18 -7.04
N ALA A 195 3.39 7.19 -6.14
CA ALA A 195 4.33 6.07 -6.15
C ALA A 195 4.25 5.25 -7.44
N ILE A 196 3.06 5.07 -8.02
CA ILE A 196 2.88 4.40 -9.31
C ILE A 196 3.38 5.29 -10.46
N ALA A 197 3.21 6.61 -10.39
CA ALA A 197 3.80 7.53 -11.37
C ALA A 197 5.33 7.40 -11.41
N ASP A 198 5.96 7.29 -10.23
CA ASP A 198 7.40 7.06 -10.04
C ASP A 198 7.88 5.64 -10.40
N GLY A 199 6.96 4.75 -10.81
CA GLY A 199 7.27 3.42 -11.32
C GLY A 199 7.25 2.29 -10.28
N VAL A 200 6.81 2.56 -9.05
CA VAL A 200 6.59 1.51 -8.04
C VAL A 200 5.27 0.79 -8.34
N GLN A 201 5.27 -0.54 -8.27
CA GLN A 201 4.06 -1.35 -8.45
C GLN A 201 3.73 -2.15 -7.20
N PRO A 202 2.44 -2.35 -6.86
CA PRO A 202 2.04 -3.26 -5.79
C PRO A 202 2.62 -4.67 -5.99
N SER A 203 3.25 -5.22 -4.95
CA SER A 203 3.91 -6.54 -4.99
C SER A 203 3.94 -7.18 -3.60
N ASN A 204 4.58 -8.34 -3.47
CA ASN A 204 4.81 -9.02 -2.17
C ASN A 204 6.19 -8.69 -1.55
N VAL A 205 6.96 -7.77 -2.12
CA VAL A 205 8.31 -7.45 -1.65
C VAL A 205 8.56 -5.94 -1.57
N ASP A 206 9.39 -5.53 -0.60
CA ASP A 206 9.92 -4.18 -0.46
C ASP A 206 8.86 -3.05 -0.57
N ARG A 207 9.11 -2.06 -1.44
CA ARG A 207 8.25 -0.90 -1.66
C ARG A 207 6.89 -1.29 -2.24
N GLY A 208 6.87 -2.29 -3.13
CA GLY A 208 5.63 -2.77 -3.72
C GLY A 208 4.71 -3.40 -2.67
N TYR A 209 5.28 -4.04 -1.67
CA TYR A 209 4.51 -4.57 -0.54
C TYR A 209 3.88 -3.46 0.32
N VAL A 210 4.60 -2.36 0.57
CA VAL A 210 4.02 -1.20 1.23
C VAL A 210 2.84 -0.65 0.43
N LEU A 211 3.01 -0.50 -0.89
CA LEU A 211 1.97 0.02 -1.79
C LEU A 211 0.72 -0.87 -1.81
N ARG A 212 0.91 -2.19 -1.82
CA ARG A 212 -0.18 -3.16 -1.70
C ARG A 212 -0.96 -3.00 -0.40
N LYS A 213 -0.30 -2.78 0.74
CA LYS A 213 -0.98 -2.54 2.03
C LYS A 213 -1.80 -1.25 2.02
N VAL A 214 -1.23 -0.17 1.47
CA VAL A 214 -1.92 1.13 1.34
C VAL A 214 -3.18 0.96 0.47
N LEU A 215 -3.08 0.28 -0.68
CA LEU A 215 -4.22 0.02 -1.55
C LEU A 215 -5.32 -0.77 -0.84
N ARG A 216 -4.96 -1.91 -0.24
CA ARG A 216 -5.94 -2.78 0.44
C ARG A 216 -6.61 -2.07 1.61
N ARG A 217 -5.88 -1.22 2.35
CA ARG A 217 -6.47 -0.40 3.41
C ARG A 217 -7.51 0.56 2.85
N ALA A 218 -7.20 1.29 1.78
CA ALA A 218 -8.16 2.19 1.15
C ALA A 218 -9.42 1.46 0.66
N VAL A 219 -9.26 0.30 0.01
CA VAL A 219 -10.40 -0.52 -0.45
C VAL A 219 -11.27 -0.98 0.72
N ARG A 220 -10.66 -1.40 1.84
CA ARG A 220 -11.40 -1.82 3.04
C ARG A 220 -12.19 -0.67 3.65
N TYR A 221 -11.61 0.53 3.77
CA TYR A 221 -12.37 1.70 4.22
C TYR A 221 -13.47 2.06 3.21
N GLY A 222 -13.27 1.83 1.92
CA GLY A 222 -14.34 1.93 0.93
C GLY A 222 -15.54 1.02 1.25
N ARG A 223 -15.30 -0.19 1.78
CA ARG A 223 -16.38 -1.10 2.20
C ARG A 223 -17.26 -0.51 3.30
N THR A 224 -16.68 0.24 4.24
CA THR A 224 -17.46 0.87 5.33
C THR A 224 -18.36 1.99 4.80
N LEU A 225 -17.97 2.63 3.71
CA LEU A 225 -18.81 3.59 2.97
C LEU A 225 -19.84 2.91 2.04
N GLY A 226 -19.72 1.60 1.83
CA GLY A 226 -20.68 0.79 1.06
C GLY A 226 -20.22 0.41 -0.35
N PHE A 227 -19.00 0.75 -0.76
CA PHE A 227 -18.49 0.39 -2.09
C PHE A 227 -18.46 -1.13 -2.30
N GLN A 228 -19.09 -1.60 -3.39
CA GLN A 228 -19.11 -3.01 -3.77
C GLN A 228 -18.16 -3.36 -4.92
N ASP A 229 -17.86 -2.37 -5.75
CA ASP A 229 -17.08 -2.48 -6.97
C ASP A 229 -15.88 -1.51 -6.91
N PRO A 230 -14.86 -1.70 -7.77
CA PRO A 230 -13.69 -0.84 -7.77
C PRO A 230 -14.03 0.65 -7.89
N PHE A 231 -13.38 1.48 -7.07
CA PHE A 231 -13.67 2.91 -7.02
C PHE A 231 -12.43 3.81 -6.99
N LEU A 232 -11.24 3.31 -6.64
CA LEU A 232 -10.05 4.16 -6.50
C LEU A 232 -9.69 4.86 -7.82
N ALA A 233 -9.71 4.13 -8.92
CA ALA A 233 -9.50 4.67 -10.26
C ALA A 233 -10.56 5.71 -10.69
N ARG A 234 -11.75 5.72 -10.05
CA ARG A 234 -12.80 6.71 -10.32
C ARG A 234 -12.57 8.03 -9.60
N VAL A 235 -11.81 8.01 -8.49
CA VAL A 235 -11.41 9.23 -7.76
C VAL A 235 -10.17 9.87 -8.39
N LEU A 236 -9.30 9.07 -9.02
CA LEU A 236 -8.05 9.51 -9.65
C LEU A 236 -8.18 10.76 -10.56
N PRO A 237 -9.20 10.90 -11.44
CA PRO A 237 -9.34 12.09 -12.28
C PRO A 237 -9.40 13.39 -11.47
N ARG A 238 -9.99 13.38 -10.27
CA ARG A 238 -10.04 14.55 -9.40
C ARG A 238 -8.66 14.90 -8.85
N LEU A 239 -7.86 13.90 -8.51
CA LEU A 239 -6.48 14.12 -8.07
C LEU A 239 -5.64 14.72 -9.20
N VAL A 240 -5.76 14.19 -10.42
CA VAL A 240 -5.05 14.70 -11.60
C VAL A 240 -5.50 16.13 -11.92
N ASP A 241 -6.79 16.46 -11.81
CA ASP A 241 -7.30 17.82 -11.96
C ASP A 241 -6.67 18.79 -10.94
N LYS A 242 -6.50 18.36 -9.69
CA LYS A 242 -5.96 19.22 -8.62
C LYS A 242 -4.45 19.37 -8.61
N MET A 243 -3.71 18.37 -9.07
CA MET A 243 -2.25 18.31 -8.91
C MET A 243 -1.50 18.21 -10.25
N GLY A 244 -2.17 17.85 -11.35
CA GLY A 244 -1.50 17.54 -12.61
C GLY A 244 -0.79 18.71 -13.29
N GLN A 245 -1.15 19.96 -12.97
CA GLN A 245 -0.43 21.14 -13.46
C GLN A 245 1.00 21.21 -12.87
N ASP A 246 1.14 20.94 -11.58
CA ASP A 246 2.42 21.01 -10.88
C ASP A 246 3.21 19.70 -10.99
N TYR A 247 2.52 18.59 -11.27
CA TYR A 247 3.07 17.24 -11.37
C TYR A 247 2.68 16.57 -12.72
N PRO A 248 3.31 16.95 -13.85
CA PRO A 248 2.99 16.39 -15.17
C PRO A 248 3.14 14.87 -15.26
N GLU A 249 4.06 14.28 -14.49
CA GLU A 249 4.27 12.84 -14.40
C GLU A 249 3.02 12.08 -13.95
N LEU A 250 2.16 12.74 -13.15
CA LEU A 250 0.88 12.19 -12.72
C LEU A 250 -0.14 12.16 -13.86
N VAL A 251 -0.10 13.16 -14.75
CA VAL A 251 -0.94 13.22 -15.96
C VAL A 251 -0.50 12.13 -16.94
N ASP A 252 0.80 12.03 -17.20
CA ASP A 252 1.38 11.07 -18.13
C ASP A 252 1.14 9.61 -17.68
N ALA A 253 1.17 9.35 -16.37
CA ALA A 253 0.96 8.02 -15.82
C ALA A 253 -0.52 7.67 -15.54
N LYS A 254 -1.47 8.59 -15.78
CA LYS A 254 -2.88 8.44 -15.36
C LYS A 254 -3.49 7.10 -15.76
N ASP A 255 -3.35 6.71 -17.03
CA ASP A 255 -3.98 5.47 -17.54
C ASP A 255 -3.37 4.22 -16.88
N ARG A 256 -2.04 4.21 -16.71
CA ARG A 256 -1.31 3.14 -16.00
C ARG A 256 -1.73 3.05 -14.53
N ILE A 257 -1.88 4.20 -13.86
CA ILE A 257 -2.34 4.26 -12.47
C ILE A 257 -3.76 3.68 -12.38
N SER A 258 -4.67 4.12 -13.26
CA SER A 258 -6.04 3.60 -13.32
C SER A 258 -6.08 2.08 -13.48
N GLU A 259 -5.32 1.53 -14.43
CA GLU A 259 -5.27 0.08 -14.68
C GLU A 259 -4.77 -0.71 -13.47
N ILE A 260 -3.67 -0.26 -12.85
CA ILE A 260 -3.09 -0.92 -11.67
C ILE A 260 -4.05 -0.86 -10.48
N LEU A 261 -4.62 0.32 -10.21
CA LEU A 261 -5.59 0.49 -9.12
C LEU A 261 -6.79 -0.45 -9.31
N THR A 262 -7.39 -0.48 -10.51
CA THR A 262 -8.54 -1.35 -10.80
C THR A 262 -8.18 -2.82 -10.64
N THR A 263 -7.07 -3.28 -11.22
CA THR A 263 -6.68 -4.69 -11.20
C THR A 263 -6.42 -5.21 -9.77
N GLU A 264 -5.67 -4.44 -8.98
CA GLU A 264 -5.36 -4.81 -7.60
C GLU A 264 -6.60 -4.71 -6.69
N GLU A 265 -7.45 -3.70 -6.89
CA GLU A 265 -8.71 -3.55 -6.16
C GLU A 265 -9.67 -4.70 -6.46
N GLU A 266 -9.86 -5.08 -7.72
CA GLU A 266 -10.67 -6.25 -8.10
C GLU A 266 -10.16 -7.55 -7.50
N ALA A 267 -8.83 -7.77 -7.55
CA ALA A 267 -8.21 -8.94 -6.97
C ALA A 267 -8.50 -9.04 -5.47
N PHE A 268 -8.36 -7.92 -4.75
CA PHE A 268 -8.62 -7.90 -3.32
C PHE A 268 -10.12 -8.02 -2.98
N LEU A 269 -11.00 -7.36 -3.74
CA LEU A 269 -12.46 -7.51 -3.57
C LEU A 269 -12.92 -8.96 -3.75
N ARG A 270 -12.31 -9.72 -4.67
CA ARG A 270 -12.59 -11.17 -4.81
C ARG A 270 -12.24 -11.93 -3.53
N THR A 271 -11.11 -11.64 -2.89
CA THR A 271 -10.71 -12.24 -1.60
C THR A 271 -11.69 -11.85 -0.50
N LEU A 272 -12.04 -10.57 -0.38
CA LEU A 272 -13.01 -10.08 0.59
C LEU A 272 -14.39 -10.73 0.45
N ARG A 273 -14.86 -10.96 -0.79
CA ARG A 273 -16.14 -11.67 -1.02
C ARG A 273 -16.09 -13.13 -0.60
N ARG A 274 -14.93 -13.80 -0.71
CA ARG A 274 -14.78 -15.22 -0.38
C ARG A 274 -14.75 -15.51 1.12
N GLY A 275 -14.19 -14.60 1.93
CA GLY A 275 -14.09 -14.83 3.38
C GLY A 275 -14.37 -13.64 4.28
N GLY A 276 -15.05 -12.59 3.78
CA GLY A 276 -15.45 -11.45 4.61
C GLY A 276 -16.35 -11.85 5.78
N ASN A 277 -17.32 -12.75 5.56
CA ASN A 277 -18.22 -13.20 6.63
C ASN A 277 -17.47 -13.92 7.75
N ILE A 278 -16.53 -14.80 7.41
CA ILE A 278 -15.74 -15.52 8.42
C ILE A 278 -14.77 -14.57 9.12
N LEU A 279 -14.18 -13.62 8.40
CA LEU A 279 -13.33 -12.58 8.99
C LEU A 279 -14.11 -11.77 10.04
N SER A 280 -15.33 -11.31 9.72
CA SER A 280 -16.17 -10.59 10.68
C SER A 280 -16.46 -11.42 11.93
N GLN A 281 -16.79 -12.70 11.78
CA GLN A 281 -17.03 -13.60 12.91
C GLN A 281 -15.78 -13.81 13.79
N VAL A 282 -14.61 -13.97 13.16
CA VAL A 282 -13.32 -14.09 13.87
C VAL A 282 -13.04 -12.83 14.67
N MET A 283 -13.25 -11.66 14.05
CA MET A 283 -13.04 -10.36 14.69
C MET A 283 -14.00 -10.12 15.87
N GLU A 284 -15.29 -10.37 15.71
CA GLU A 284 -16.29 -10.26 16.77
C GLU A 284 -15.94 -11.15 17.98
N ARG A 285 -15.50 -12.38 17.72
CA ARG A 285 -15.06 -13.29 18.78
C ARG A 285 -13.79 -12.78 19.48
N ALA A 286 -12.79 -12.33 18.72
CA ALA A 286 -11.54 -11.79 19.27
C ALA A 286 -11.81 -10.57 20.16
N GLN A 287 -12.68 -9.66 19.71
CA GLN A 287 -12.99 -8.42 20.42
C GLN A 287 -13.78 -8.65 21.72
N SER A 288 -14.57 -9.72 21.78
CA SER A 288 -15.39 -10.08 22.95
C SER A 288 -14.65 -10.86 24.04
N HIS A 289 -13.54 -11.55 23.73
CA HIS A 289 -12.91 -12.49 24.67
C HIS A 289 -11.45 -12.16 24.99
N SER A 290 -10.60 -11.98 23.98
CA SER A 290 -9.14 -12.05 24.13
C SER A 290 -8.42 -10.80 23.64
N LYS A 291 -9.10 -9.86 22.98
CA LYS A 291 -8.49 -8.76 22.22
C LYS A 291 -7.39 -9.25 21.25
N GLN A 292 -7.52 -10.50 20.79
CA GLN A 292 -6.51 -11.18 19.98
C GLN A 292 -7.16 -12.23 19.07
N ILE A 293 -6.81 -12.22 17.78
CA ILE A 293 -7.15 -13.28 16.82
C ILE A 293 -6.23 -14.48 17.06
N SER A 294 -6.80 -15.67 17.21
CA SER A 294 -6.02 -16.90 17.44
C SER A 294 -5.19 -17.30 16.20
N GLY A 295 -4.08 -18.01 16.40
CA GLY A 295 -3.26 -18.51 15.31
C GLY A 295 -4.03 -19.49 14.41
N ASP A 296 -4.90 -20.32 15.00
CA ASP A 296 -5.79 -21.23 14.27
C ASP A 296 -6.78 -20.49 13.37
N ASP A 297 -7.38 -19.40 13.84
CA ASP A 297 -8.26 -18.58 13.02
C ASP A 297 -7.51 -17.84 11.91
N ALA A 298 -6.34 -17.28 12.23
CA ALA A 298 -5.49 -16.63 11.25
C ALA A 298 -5.04 -17.62 10.16
N PHE A 299 -4.66 -18.84 10.58
CA PHE A 299 -4.28 -19.91 9.66
C PHE A 299 -5.46 -20.34 8.79
N LYS A 300 -6.66 -20.50 9.38
CA LYS A 300 -7.87 -20.82 8.63
C LYS A 300 -8.24 -19.74 7.62
N LEU A 301 -8.17 -18.45 8.01
CA LEU A 301 -8.41 -17.31 7.12
C LEU A 301 -7.46 -17.34 5.91
N LYS A 302 -6.19 -17.67 6.13
CA LYS A 302 -5.20 -17.81 5.05
C LYS A 302 -5.43 -19.06 4.20
N ASP A 303 -5.45 -20.22 4.81
CA ASP A 303 -5.42 -21.52 4.13
C ASP A 303 -6.75 -21.83 3.42
N THR A 304 -7.88 -21.54 4.07
CA THR A 304 -9.20 -21.85 3.53
C THR A 304 -9.79 -20.70 2.71
N TYR A 305 -9.57 -19.46 3.14
CA TYR A 305 -10.26 -18.30 2.56
C TYR A 305 -9.35 -17.35 1.78
N GLY A 306 -8.04 -17.63 1.75
CA GLY A 306 -7.07 -16.90 0.93
C GLY A 306 -6.71 -15.52 1.46
N PHE A 307 -6.93 -15.22 2.75
CA PHE A 307 -6.48 -13.98 3.39
C PHE A 307 -5.01 -14.12 3.81
N PRO A 308 -4.05 -13.46 3.14
CA PRO A 308 -2.68 -13.44 3.61
C PRO A 308 -2.61 -12.97 5.07
N LEU A 309 -1.74 -13.57 5.89
CA LEU A 309 -1.53 -13.20 7.30
C LEU A 309 -1.39 -11.68 7.48
N GLU A 310 -0.72 -11.05 6.53
CA GLU A 310 -0.46 -9.62 6.44
C GLU A 310 -1.74 -8.78 6.45
N GLU A 311 -2.77 -9.21 5.71
CA GLU A 311 -4.08 -8.57 5.72
C GLU A 311 -4.74 -8.75 7.08
N ILE A 312 -4.63 -9.95 7.67
CA ILE A 312 -5.20 -10.25 8.99
C ILE A 312 -4.56 -9.36 10.06
N LEU A 313 -3.24 -9.21 10.04
CA LEU A 313 -2.49 -8.32 10.93
C LEU A 313 -2.90 -6.86 10.76
N LEU A 314 -3.02 -6.40 9.51
CA LEU A 314 -3.45 -5.04 9.22
C LEU A 314 -4.88 -4.79 9.68
N ILE A 315 -5.76 -5.78 9.53
CA ILE A 315 -7.15 -5.71 9.95
C ILE A 315 -7.26 -5.67 11.46
N ALA A 316 -6.56 -6.58 12.14
CA ALA A 316 -6.51 -6.65 13.60
C ALA A 316 -6.02 -5.33 14.19
N LYS A 317 -4.95 -4.74 13.63
CA LYS A 317 -4.41 -3.46 14.10
C LYS A 317 -5.42 -2.31 14.02
N ASP A 318 -6.16 -2.20 12.91
CA ASP A 318 -7.16 -1.13 12.75
C ASP A 318 -8.35 -1.27 13.72
N GLU A 319 -8.51 -2.45 14.34
CA GLU A 319 -9.61 -2.78 15.26
C GLU A 319 -9.14 -2.95 16.71
N ASP A 320 -7.89 -2.53 16.97
CA ASP A 320 -7.23 -2.64 18.27
C ASP A 320 -7.22 -4.10 18.78
N LEU A 321 -6.87 -5.02 17.89
CA LEU A 321 -6.70 -6.45 18.15
C LEU A 321 -5.26 -6.88 17.85
N GLY A 322 -4.74 -7.80 18.69
CA GLY A 322 -3.54 -8.57 18.38
C GLY A 322 -3.82 -9.76 17.46
N VAL A 323 -2.76 -10.42 17.00
CA VAL A 323 -2.82 -11.73 16.34
C VAL A 323 -1.77 -12.63 16.98
N ASP A 324 -2.14 -13.87 17.30
CA ASP A 324 -1.19 -14.89 17.75
C ASP A 324 -0.39 -15.43 16.56
N THR A 325 0.72 -14.75 16.26
CA THR A 325 1.60 -15.09 15.15
C THR A 325 2.47 -16.31 15.42
N GLU A 326 2.76 -16.61 16.69
CA GLU A 326 3.55 -17.79 17.06
C GLU A 326 2.79 -19.06 16.69
N ARG A 327 1.54 -19.18 17.16
CA ARG A 327 0.69 -20.32 16.82
C ARG A 327 0.40 -20.43 15.32
N TYR A 328 0.22 -19.30 14.64
CA TYR A 328 0.06 -19.30 13.17
C TYR A 328 1.29 -19.92 12.47
N GLN A 329 2.50 -19.56 12.91
CA GLN A 329 3.74 -20.05 12.30
C GLN A 329 3.93 -21.55 12.54
N GLU A 330 3.58 -22.05 13.72
CA GLU A 330 3.54 -23.49 13.99
C GLU A 330 2.63 -24.23 13.00
N LEU A 331 1.42 -23.72 12.78
CA LEU A 331 0.45 -24.30 11.85
C LEU A 331 0.93 -24.26 10.39
N GLU A 332 1.62 -23.19 9.97
CA GLU A 332 2.27 -23.13 8.65
C GLU A 332 3.33 -24.22 8.47
N ILE A 333 4.16 -24.45 9.50
CA ILE A 333 5.17 -25.51 9.47
C ILE A 333 4.48 -26.87 9.39
N GLU A 334 3.50 -27.14 10.24
CA GLU A 334 2.72 -28.38 10.23
C GLU A 334 2.02 -28.62 8.88
N ALA A 335 1.44 -27.59 8.27
CA ALA A 335 0.81 -27.69 6.95
C ALA A 335 1.82 -27.99 5.85
N ARG A 336 3.00 -27.35 5.88
CA ARG A 336 4.08 -27.61 4.93
C ARG A 336 4.64 -29.02 5.06
N GLU A 337 4.78 -29.53 6.28
CA GLU A 337 5.22 -30.90 6.53
C GLU A 337 4.19 -31.92 6.04
N ARG A 338 2.90 -31.69 6.29
CA ARG A 338 1.81 -32.53 5.76
C ARG A 338 1.81 -32.58 4.24
N SER A 339 1.95 -31.43 3.57
CA SER A 339 2.04 -31.35 2.10
C SER A 339 3.25 -32.12 1.56
N ARG A 340 4.42 -32.00 2.20
CA ARG A 340 5.63 -32.77 1.83
C ARG A 340 5.46 -34.28 2.02
N ALA A 341 4.82 -34.70 3.11
CA ALA A 341 4.56 -36.11 3.38
C ALA A 341 3.55 -36.72 2.38
N ALA A 342 2.54 -35.95 1.98
CA ALA A 342 1.57 -36.34 0.95
C ALA A 342 2.26 -36.50 -0.42
N HIS A 343 3.07 -35.52 -0.85
CA HIS A 343 3.84 -35.62 -2.09
C HIS A 343 4.84 -36.79 -2.10
N LYS A 344 5.47 -37.08 -0.95
CA LYS A 344 6.37 -38.24 -0.83
C LYS A 344 5.63 -39.56 -0.98
N ARG A 345 4.41 -39.68 -0.46
CA ARG A 345 3.55 -40.87 -0.65
C ARG A 345 3.09 -41.03 -2.09
N GLU A 346 2.69 -39.94 -2.73
CA GLU A 346 2.26 -39.93 -4.14
C GLU A 346 3.42 -40.30 -5.07
N ALA A 347 4.64 -39.81 -4.77
CA ALA A 347 5.86 -40.22 -5.47
C ALA A 347 6.21 -41.70 -5.22
N GLN A 348 6.04 -42.22 -4.00
CA GLN A 348 6.32 -43.63 -3.67
C GLN A 348 5.33 -44.61 -4.32
N GLU A 349 4.03 -44.29 -4.28
CA GLU A 349 3.00 -45.11 -4.95
C GLU A 349 3.19 -45.10 -6.48
N PHE A 350 3.72 -44.01 -7.04
CA PHE A 350 4.01 -43.88 -8.46
C PHE A 350 5.30 -44.61 -8.89
N GLU A 351 6.38 -44.51 -8.09
CA GLU A 351 7.68 -45.17 -8.34
C GLU A 351 7.53 -46.70 -8.36
N GLU A 352 6.60 -47.25 -7.56
CA GLU A 352 6.30 -48.68 -7.53
C GLU A 352 5.50 -49.20 -8.73
N THR A 353 4.67 -48.38 -9.41
CA THR A 353 3.80 -48.85 -10.50
C THR A 353 4.34 -48.56 -11.89
N ALA A 354 4.76 -47.33 -12.19
CA ALA A 354 5.11 -46.95 -13.56
C ALA A 354 6.49 -47.47 -13.99
N PHE A 355 7.46 -47.46 -13.08
CA PHE A 355 8.80 -47.99 -13.34
C PHE A 355 8.79 -49.52 -13.41
N ALA A 356 8.00 -50.18 -12.56
CA ALA A 356 7.88 -51.64 -12.55
C ALA A 356 7.24 -52.19 -13.83
N ASP A 357 6.19 -51.53 -14.33
CA ASP A 357 5.55 -51.97 -15.58
C ASP A 357 6.40 -51.64 -16.82
N PHE A 358 7.13 -50.51 -16.81
CA PHE A 358 8.11 -50.20 -17.86
C PHE A 358 9.29 -51.19 -17.87
N ALA A 359 9.82 -51.55 -16.70
CA ALA A 359 10.89 -52.54 -16.55
C ALA A 359 10.43 -53.95 -16.99
N LYS A 360 9.17 -54.33 -16.77
CA LYS A 360 8.61 -55.59 -17.31
C LYS A 360 8.56 -55.57 -18.85
N GLU A 361 8.26 -54.45 -19.47
CA GLU A 361 8.14 -54.35 -20.93
C GLU A 361 9.50 -54.28 -21.64
N LYS A 362 10.45 -53.50 -21.10
CA LYS A 362 11.75 -53.24 -21.74
C LYS A 362 12.90 -54.09 -21.21
N GLY A 363 12.67 -54.83 -20.12
CA GLY A 363 13.68 -55.64 -19.45
C GLY A 363 14.48 -54.84 -18.41
N GLU A 364 15.09 -55.55 -17.47
CA GLU A 364 15.91 -54.97 -16.41
C GLU A 364 17.26 -54.47 -16.95
N THR A 365 17.74 -53.36 -16.42
CA THR A 365 19.10 -52.86 -16.69
C THR A 365 20.10 -53.45 -15.70
N VAL A 366 21.30 -53.79 -16.15
CA VAL A 366 22.37 -54.27 -15.28
C VAL A 366 23.22 -53.09 -14.81
N PHE A 367 23.39 -52.94 -13.49
CA PHE A 367 24.27 -51.94 -12.91
C PHE A 367 25.73 -52.41 -12.99
N THR A 368 26.57 -51.70 -13.77
CA THR A 368 27.99 -52.02 -13.97
C THR A 368 28.95 -51.10 -13.20
N GLY A 369 28.42 -50.14 -12.42
CA GLY A 369 29.23 -49.13 -11.72
C GLY A 369 30.15 -49.64 -10.59
N TYR A 370 30.17 -50.95 -10.33
CA TYR A 370 31.14 -51.59 -9.44
C TYR A 370 32.44 -51.99 -10.15
N SER A 371 32.40 -52.22 -11.46
CA SER A 371 33.55 -52.65 -12.27
C SER A 371 34.09 -51.52 -13.14
N ASP A 372 33.20 -50.68 -13.67
CA ASP A 372 33.52 -49.72 -14.71
C ASP A 372 33.12 -48.31 -14.27
N LEU A 373 34.01 -47.35 -14.52
CA LEU A 373 33.75 -45.91 -14.28
C LEU A 373 33.15 -45.22 -15.51
N GLU A 374 33.18 -45.87 -16.68
CA GLU A 374 32.62 -45.38 -17.94
C GLU A 374 31.90 -46.51 -18.67
N HIS A 375 30.72 -46.23 -19.21
CA HIS A 375 29.95 -47.20 -20.00
C HIS A 375 29.13 -46.49 -21.08
N THR A 376 28.90 -47.17 -22.20
CA THR A 376 28.03 -46.68 -23.28
C THR A 376 26.69 -47.41 -23.19
N GLY A 377 25.59 -46.66 -23.06
CA GLY A 377 24.23 -47.21 -22.93
C GLY A 377 23.24 -46.54 -23.88
N CYS A 378 22.06 -47.17 -24.02
CA CYS A 378 20.93 -46.63 -24.77
C CYS A 378 19.84 -46.17 -23.79
N VAL A 379 19.30 -44.97 -24.00
CA VAL A 379 18.17 -44.46 -23.19
C VAL A 379 16.91 -45.20 -23.60
N LEU A 380 16.32 -45.97 -22.68
CA LEU A 380 15.15 -46.80 -22.97
C LEU A 380 13.82 -46.02 -22.85
N GLY A 381 13.77 -44.96 -22.03
CA GLY A 381 12.58 -44.14 -21.82
C GLY A 381 12.90 -42.86 -21.04
N ILE A 382 12.02 -41.86 -21.16
CA ILE A 382 12.10 -40.56 -20.47
C ILE A 382 10.76 -40.29 -19.79
N PHE A 383 10.80 -39.83 -18.54
CA PHE A 383 9.63 -39.49 -17.73
C PHE A 383 9.72 -38.04 -17.27
N ILE A 384 8.63 -37.29 -17.39
CA ILE A 384 8.50 -35.91 -16.89
C ILE A 384 7.31 -35.91 -15.93
N ASP A 385 7.50 -35.41 -14.71
CA ASP A 385 6.47 -35.38 -13.65
C ASP A 385 5.73 -36.71 -13.46
N GLY A 386 6.45 -37.83 -13.65
CA GLY A 386 5.86 -39.16 -13.54
C GLY A 386 4.96 -39.56 -14.72
N GLN A 387 5.17 -39.05 -15.93
CA GLN A 387 4.52 -39.59 -17.12
C GLN A 387 5.53 -39.86 -18.22
N SER A 388 5.32 -40.95 -18.97
CA SER A 388 6.12 -41.25 -20.15
C SER A 388 5.93 -40.14 -21.20
N VAL A 389 7.03 -39.65 -21.77
CA VAL A 389 6.99 -38.61 -22.81
C VAL A 389 6.13 -39.04 -24.02
N THR A 390 6.12 -40.33 -24.38
CA THR A 390 5.28 -40.86 -25.47
C THR A 390 3.78 -40.72 -25.16
N GLU A 391 3.40 -40.81 -23.89
CA GLU A 391 2.01 -40.66 -23.45
C GLU A 391 1.59 -39.19 -23.43
N MET A 392 2.50 -38.29 -23.02
CA MET A 392 2.31 -36.84 -23.15
C MET A 392 2.13 -36.40 -24.60
N GLU A 393 2.90 -36.97 -25.54
CA GLU A 393 2.74 -36.69 -26.98
C GLU A 393 1.36 -37.11 -27.49
N ARG A 394 0.85 -38.29 -27.10
CA ARG A 394 -0.51 -38.74 -27.44
C ARG A 394 -1.60 -37.83 -26.86
N ILE A 395 -1.42 -37.35 -25.64
CA ILE A 395 -2.34 -36.41 -25.01
C ILE A 395 -2.32 -35.08 -25.77
N ALA A 396 -1.14 -34.56 -26.11
CA ALA A 396 -1.01 -33.34 -26.90
C ALA A 396 -1.69 -33.45 -28.27
N GLU A 397 -1.54 -34.60 -28.94
CA GLU A 397 -2.19 -34.89 -30.23
C GLU A 397 -3.72 -34.92 -30.11
N SER A 398 -4.24 -35.59 -29.07
CA SER A 398 -5.67 -35.64 -28.76
C SER A 398 -6.26 -34.26 -28.44
N VAL A 399 -5.52 -33.44 -27.68
CA VAL A 399 -5.90 -32.04 -27.38
C VAL A 399 -5.93 -31.20 -28.67
N HIS A 400 -4.98 -31.41 -29.58
CA HIS A 400 -4.95 -30.71 -30.86
C HIS A 400 -6.15 -31.09 -31.74
N GLU A 401 -6.53 -32.37 -31.76
CA GLU A 401 -7.67 -32.88 -32.51
C GLU A 401 -8.99 -32.29 -31.97
N VAL A 402 -9.17 -32.28 -30.65
CA VAL A 402 -10.32 -31.65 -29.99
C VAL A 402 -10.38 -30.15 -30.28
N ALA A 403 -9.26 -29.44 -30.22
CA ALA A 403 -9.19 -28.01 -30.55
C ALA A 403 -9.55 -27.72 -32.02
N SER A 404 -9.21 -28.63 -32.95
CA SER A 404 -9.63 -28.56 -34.35
C SER A 404 -11.15 -28.67 -34.50
N VAL A 405 -11.76 -29.65 -33.82
CA VAL A 405 -13.22 -29.86 -33.83
C VAL A 405 -13.97 -28.64 -33.26
N ILE A 406 -13.46 -28.05 -32.17
CA ILE A 406 -14.06 -26.85 -31.57
C ILE A 406 -14.03 -25.66 -32.53
N ARG A 407 -12.92 -25.44 -33.27
CA ARG A 407 -12.84 -24.39 -34.29
C ARG A 407 -13.85 -24.60 -35.41
N ASP A 408 -13.97 -25.83 -35.89
CA ASP A 408 -14.88 -26.19 -36.98
C ASP A 408 -16.37 -26.01 -36.58
N LEU A 409 -16.70 -26.25 -35.30
CA LEU A 409 -17.99 -25.92 -34.70
C LEU A 409 -18.22 -24.40 -34.60
N GLY A 410 -17.19 -23.64 -34.24
CA GLY A 410 -17.23 -22.17 -34.23
C GLY A 410 -17.58 -21.58 -35.60
N ASP A 411 -16.93 -22.06 -36.66
CA ASP A 411 -17.18 -21.61 -38.04
C ASP A 411 -18.60 -21.95 -38.52
N LYS A 412 -19.11 -23.14 -38.16
CA LYS A 412 -20.50 -23.53 -38.46
C LYS A 412 -21.50 -22.64 -37.71
N SER A 413 -21.23 -22.33 -36.45
CA SER A 413 -22.05 -21.41 -35.66
C SER A 413 -22.07 -20.00 -36.27
N GLY A 414 -20.92 -19.51 -36.74
CA GLY A 414 -20.81 -18.24 -37.46
C GLY A 414 -21.68 -18.22 -38.73
N LYS A 415 -21.64 -19.28 -39.54
CA LYS A 415 -22.49 -19.40 -40.74
C LYS A 415 -23.99 -19.40 -40.41
N ILE A 416 -24.38 -20.09 -39.33
CA ILE A 416 -25.77 -20.08 -38.85
C ILE A 416 -26.19 -18.66 -38.44
N SER A 417 -25.33 -17.93 -37.72
CA SER A 417 -25.59 -16.55 -37.32
C SER A 417 -25.83 -15.63 -38.52
N THR A 418 -25.02 -15.78 -39.58
CA THR A 418 -25.22 -15.04 -40.84
C THR A 418 -26.56 -15.36 -41.50
N ILE A 419 -26.95 -16.64 -41.55
CA ILE A 419 -28.25 -17.04 -42.12
C ILE A 419 -29.40 -16.46 -41.30
N VAL A 420 -29.32 -16.49 -39.97
CA VAL A 420 -30.33 -15.93 -39.07
C VAL A 420 -30.48 -14.41 -39.29
N ASN A 421 -29.38 -13.69 -39.48
CA ASN A 421 -29.42 -12.26 -39.77
C ASN A 421 -30.08 -11.95 -41.12
N VAL A 422 -29.78 -12.72 -42.17
CA VAL A 422 -30.42 -12.56 -43.48
C VAL A 422 -31.93 -12.84 -43.40
N ILE A 423 -32.34 -13.88 -42.66
CA ILE A 423 -33.77 -14.17 -42.43
C ILE A 423 -34.45 -12.99 -41.71
N ARG A 424 -33.76 -12.38 -40.74
CA ARG A 424 -34.28 -11.22 -40.01
C ARG A 424 -34.46 -10.00 -40.91
N GLU A 425 -33.48 -9.69 -41.77
CA GLU A 425 -33.57 -8.60 -42.75
C GLU A 425 -34.73 -8.82 -43.75
N ILE A 426 -34.89 -10.04 -44.26
CA ILE A 426 -36.01 -10.37 -45.16
C ILE A 426 -37.35 -10.19 -44.44
N ALA A 427 -37.45 -10.61 -43.19
CA ALA A 427 -38.67 -10.45 -42.39
C ALA A 427 -39.00 -8.96 -42.15
N GLU A 428 -38.00 -8.12 -41.88
CA GLU A 428 -38.18 -6.67 -41.73
C GLU A 428 -38.63 -6.00 -43.04
N GLN A 429 -38.02 -6.36 -44.18
CA GLN A 429 -38.45 -5.86 -45.49
C GLN A 429 -39.87 -6.29 -45.85
N THR A 430 -40.24 -7.53 -45.53
CA THR A 430 -41.58 -8.05 -45.79
C THR A 430 -42.63 -7.32 -44.93
N ASN A 431 -42.32 -7.05 -43.66
CA ASN A 431 -43.18 -6.25 -42.78
C ASN A 431 -43.34 -4.81 -43.29
N LEU A 432 -42.27 -4.17 -43.78
CA LEU A 432 -42.31 -2.84 -44.38
C LEU A 432 -43.18 -2.78 -45.63
N LEU A 433 -43.10 -3.80 -46.49
CA LEU A 433 -43.94 -3.91 -47.69
C LEU A 433 -45.42 -4.13 -47.33
N ALA A 434 -45.70 -4.94 -46.30
CA ALA A 434 -47.06 -5.13 -45.81
C ALA A 434 -47.64 -3.84 -45.21
N LEU A 435 -46.83 -3.04 -44.51
CA LEU A 435 -47.24 -1.75 -43.95
C LEU A 435 -47.51 -0.68 -45.00
N ASN A 436 -46.82 -0.72 -46.15
CA ASN A 436 -47.06 0.20 -47.26
C ASN A 436 -48.25 -0.21 -48.15
N ALA A 437 -48.69 -1.47 -48.05
CA ALA A 437 -49.83 -1.99 -48.81
C ALA A 437 -51.17 -1.88 -48.05
N ALA A 438 -51.12 -1.65 -46.74
CA ALA A 438 -52.26 -1.34 -45.86
C ALA A 438 -52.47 0.18 -45.78
#